data_AF-A0A845AZK9-F1
#
_entry.id   AF-A0A845AZK9-F1
#
_cell.length_a   1.000
_cell.length_b   1.000
_cell.length_c   1.000
_cell.angle_alpha   90.00
_cell.angle_beta   90.00
_cell.angle_gamma   90.00
#
_symmetry.space_group_name_H-M   'P 1'
#
loop_
_entity.id
_entity.type
_entity.pdbx_description
1 polymer ?
#
loop_
_entity_poly.entity_id
_entity_poly.type
_entity_poly.pdbx_seq_one_letter_code
_entity_poly.pdbx_strand_id
1 'polypeptide(L)' 'MSNGPNPAEEHQAHLVQNELIEMVNRLRAEGMSRQVISTGLAMGIADTVTSWSGAQSVAPWFARHACLVRDLQKPGD' A
#
# COMPACT_ATOMS: atom_id res chain seq x y z
N MET A 1 -4.67 -22.17 10.77
CA MET A 1 -4.67 -21.30 11.95
C MET A 1 -3.91 -20.04 11.56
N SER A 2 -4.58 -18.89 11.52
CA SER A 2 -3.94 -17.63 11.14
C SER A 2 -3.28 -17.06 12.38
N ASN A 3 -1.98 -17.25 12.52
CA ASN A 3 -1.20 -16.48 13.49
C ASN A 3 -1.12 -15.06 12.91
N GLY A 4 -1.88 -14.13 13.49
CA GLY A 4 -1.68 -12.72 13.23
C GLY A 4 -0.23 -12.31 13.55
N PRO A 5 0.23 -11.15 13.07
CA PRO A 5 1.57 -10.70 13.33
C PRO A 5 1.84 -10.69 14.84
N ASN A 6 3.00 -11.20 15.24
CA ASN A 6 3.43 -11.11 16.63
C ASN A 6 3.77 -9.62 16.98
N PRO A 7 3.88 -9.25 18.27
CA PRO A 7 4.12 -7.85 18.64
C PRO A 7 5.35 -7.19 18.01
N ALA A 8 6.40 -7.97 17.68
CA ALA A 8 7.57 -7.44 16.98
C ALA A 8 7.29 -7.18 15.49
N GLU A 9 6.50 -8.04 14.85
CA GLU A 9 6.03 -7.85 13.47
C GLU A 9 5.06 -6.66 13.36
N GLU A 10 4.21 -6.44 14.38
CA GLU A 10 3.37 -5.24 14.47
C GLU A 10 4.21 -3.96 14.62
N HIS A 11 5.24 -3.98 15.47
CA HIS A 11 6.16 -2.86 15.61
C HIS A 11 6.89 -2.55 14.30
N GLN A 12 7.38 -3.58 13.60
CA GLN A 12 8.00 -3.43 12.28
C GLN A 12 7.02 -2.87 11.24
N ALA A 13 5.76 -3.30 11.27
CA ALA A 13 4.72 -2.75 10.39
C ALA A 13 4.49 -1.25 10.64
N HIS A 14 4.52 -0.81 11.90
CA HIS A 14 4.42 0.62 12.25
C HIS A 14 5.63 1.43 11.77
N LEU A 15 6.85 0.88 11.84
CA LEU A 15 8.03 1.55 11.29
C LEU A 15 7.90 1.75 9.77
N VAL A 16 7.49 0.70 9.04
CA VAL A 16 7.23 0.81 7.58
C VAL A 16 6.15 1.85 7.29
N GLN A 17 5.07 1.89 8.07
CA GLN A 17 4.01 2.88 7.91
C GLN A 17 4.52 4.32 8.07
N ASN A 18 5.35 4.59 9.08
CA ASN A 18 5.90 5.92 9.33
C ASN A 18 6.79 6.39 8.17
N GLU A 19 7.69 5.52 7.70
CA GLU A 19 8.54 5.79 6.53
C GLU A 19 7.72 6.11 5.27
N LEU A 20 6.64 5.36 5.04
CA LEU A 20 5.72 5.61 3.92
C LEU A 20 5.01 6.97 4.04
N ILE A 21 4.59 7.36 5.25
CA ILE A 21 3.96 8.66 5.51
C ILE A 21 4.93 9.80 5.22
N GLU A 22 6.17 9.69 5.70
CA GLU A 22 7.21 10.70 5.46
C GLU A 22 7.51 10.85 3.97
N MET A 23 7.66 9.74 3.25
CA MET A 23 7.83 9.75 1.80
C MET A 23 6.65 10.43 1.09
N VAL A 24 5.41 10.07 1.42
CA VAL A 24 4.20 10.68 0.83
C VAL A 24 4.16 12.19 1.08
N ASN A 25 4.49 12.63 2.29
CA ASN A 25 4.54 14.05 2.63
C ASN A 25 5.60 14.80 1.81
N ARG A 26 6.78 14.20 1.62
CA ARG A 26 7.85 14.77 0.78
C ARG A 26 7.41 14.90 -0.68
N LEU A 27 6.87 13.84 -1.29
CA LEU A 27 6.39 13.86 -2.68
C LEU A 27 5.27 14.89 -2.89
N ARG A 28 4.40 15.06 -1.89
CA ARG A 28 3.38 16.11 -1.90
C ARG A 28 4.00 17.50 -1.86
N ALA A 29 5.03 17.73 -1.03
CA ALA A 29 5.74 19.00 -0.97
C ALA A 29 6.46 19.35 -2.29
N GLU A 30 6.88 18.33 -3.04
CA GLU A 30 7.42 18.45 -4.41
C GLU A 30 6.35 18.74 -5.47
N GLY A 31 5.07 18.82 -5.08
CA GLY A 31 3.96 19.16 -5.98
C GLY A 31 3.34 17.98 -6.70
N MET A 32 3.69 16.73 -6.35
CA MET A 32 3.06 15.56 -6.96
C MET A 32 1.58 15.44 -6.55
N SER A 33 0.74 15.07 -7.52
CA SER A 33 -0.69 14.85 -7.27
C SER A 33 -0.92 13.56 -6.47
N ARG A 34 -2.03 13.52 -5.72
CA ARG A 34 -2.42 12.33 -4.94
C ARG A 34 -2.52 11.08 -5.81
N GLN A 35 -3.02 11.23 -7.04
CA GLN A 35 -3.19 10.14 -7.99
C GLN A 35 -1.84 9.55 -8.46
N VAL A 36 -0.84 10.40 -8.70
CA VAL A 36 0.52 9.95 -9.09
C VAL A 36 1.16 9.18 -7.93
N ILE A 37 1.09 9.74 -6.71
CA ILE A 37 1.66 9.11 -5.52
C ILE A 37 0.99 7.75 -5.25
N SER A 38 -0.35 7.68 -5.27
CA SER A 38 -1.08 6.44 -5.02
C SER A 38 -0.79 5.36 -6.06
N THR A 39 -0.66 5.75 -7.34
CA THR A 39 -0.35 4.82 -8.43
C THR A 39 1.06 4.23 -8.27
N GLY A 40 2.06 5.07 -7.97
CA GLY A 40 3.42 4.61 -7.72
C GLY A 40 3.53 3.64 -6.53
N LEU A 41 2.85 3.95 -5.42
CA LEU A 41 2.77 3.07 -4.25
C LEU A 41 2.15 1.71 -4.60
N ALA A 42 1.03 1.71 -5.34
CA ALA A 42 0.37 0.47 -5.75
C ALA A 42 1.27 -0.40 -6.65
N MET A 43 2.02 0.21 -7.56
CA MET A 43 3.00 -0.49 -8.40
C MET A 43 4.14 -1.09 -7.56
N GLY A 44 4.70 -0.34 -6.61
CA GLY A 44 5.78 -0.83 -5.75
C GLY A 44 5.35 -2.00 -4.84
N ILE A 45 4.13 -1.95 -4.30
CA ILE A 45 3.60 -3.07 -3.51
C ILE A 45 3.36 -4.28 -4.40
N ALA A 46 2.82 -4.09 -5.61
CA ALA A 46 2.64 -5.18 -6.56
C ALA A 46 3.97 -5.88 -6.90
N ASP A 47 5.03 -5.11 -7.15
CA ASP A 47 6.37 -5.66 -7.42
C ASP A 47 6.93 -6.44 -6.22
N THR A 48 6.78 -5.89 -5.02
CA THR A 48 7.15 -6.57 -3.76
C THR A 48 6.40 -7.90 -3.59
N VAL A 49 5.07 -7.90 -3.79
CA VAL A 49 4.25 -9.13 -3.70
C VAL A 49 4.65 -10.13 -4.78
N THR A 50 4.92 -9.66 -6.01
CA THR A 50 5.36 -10.52 -7.11
C THR A 50 6.69 -11.20 -6.78
N SER A 51 7.65 -10.45 -6.24
CA SER A 51 8.98 -10.95 -5.93
C SER A 51 8.98 -11.94 -4.75
N TRP A 52 8.13 -11.75 -3.74
CA TRP A 52 8.09 -12.63 -2.56
C TRP A 52 7.19 -13.84 -2.71
N SER A 53 6.07 -13.70 -3.43
CA SER A 53 5.00 -14.71 -3.47
C SER A 53 4.71 -15.22 -4.88
N GLY A 54 5.44 -14.77 -5.91
CA GLY A 54 5.23 -15.13 -7.29
C GLY A 54 4.05 -14.40 -7.95
N ALA A 55 4.08 -14.32 -9.29
CA ALA A 55 3.13 -13.54 -10.08
C ALA A 55 1.64 -13.93 -9.87
N GLN A 56 1.38 -15.19 -9.47
CA GLN A 56 0.01 -15.69 -9.24
C GLN A 56 -0.66 -15.05 -8.01
N SER A 57 0.15 -14.51 -7.08
CA SER A 57 -0.29 -13.92 -5.82
C SER A 57 -0.70 -12.44 -5.95
N VAL A 58 -0.42 -11.84 -7.10
CA VAL A 58 -0.53 -10.40 -7.36
C VAL A 58 -1.96 -10.02 -7.75
N ALA A 59 -2.64 -10.85 -8.55
CA ALA A 59 -4.00 -10.58 -9.02
C ALA A 59 -5.04 -10.48 -7.89
N PRO A 60 -5.04 -11.37 -6.86
CA PRO A 60 -5.95 -11.23 -5.72
C PRO A 60 -5.64 -10.01 -4.84
N TRP A 61 -4.38 -9.56 -4.80
CA TRP A 61 -4.00 -8.34 -4.08
C TRP A 61 -4.48 -7.08 -4.82
N PHE A 62 -4.26 -7.00 -6.14
CA PHE A 62 -4.77 -5.89 -6.96
C PHE A 62 -6.29 -5.77 -6.91
N ALA A 63 -7.02 -6.90 -6.98
CA ALA A 63 -8.48 -6.88 -6.89
C ALA A 63 -8.97 -6.26 -5.56
N ARG A 64 -8.31 -6.60 -4.44
CA ARG A 64 -8.62 -6.01 -3.13
C ARG A 64 -8.26 -4.53 -3.06
N HIS A 65 -7.11 -4.14 -3.60
CA HIS A 65 -6.68 -2.74 -3.61
C HIS A 65 -7.58 -1.87 -4.50
N ALA A 66 -8.00 -2.38 -5.66
CA ALA A 66 -8.92 -1.68 -6.56
C ALA A 66 -10.30 -1.44 -5.92
N CYS A 67 -10.81 -2.39 -5.11
CA CYS A 67 -12.02 -2.18 -4.33
C CYS A 67 -11.83 -1.07 -3.28
N LEU A 68 -10.74 -1.12 -2.52
CA LEU A 68 -10.43 -0.11 -1.49
C LEU A 68 -10.31 1.29 -2.11
N VAL A 69 -9.57 1.43 -3.21
CA VAL A 69 -9.42 2.72 -3.91
C VAL A 69 -10.77 3.21 -4.43
N ARG A 70 -11.60 2.33 -4.99
CA ARG A 70 -12.94 2.67 -5.46
C ARG A 70 -13.85 3.13 -4.33
N ASP A 71 -13.77 2.51 -3.16
CA ASP A 71 -14.54 2.90 -1.98
C ASP A 71 -14.07 4.25 -1.41
N LEU A 72 -12.76 4.52 -1.41
CA LEU A 72 -12.19 5.81 -1.02
C LEU A 72 -12.47 6.94 -2.03
N GLN A 73 -12.78 6.59 -3.27
CA GLN A 73 -13.16 7.53 -4.33
C GLN A 73 -14.68 7.81 -4.37
N LYS A 74 -15.49 7.06 -3.63
CA LYS A 74 -16.90 7.42 -3.47
C LYS A 74 -16.97 8.77 -2.73
N PRO A 75 -17.79 9.73 -3.19
CA PRO A 75 -18.06 10.92 -2.42
C PRO A 75 -18.55 10.48 -1.04
N GLY A 76 -17.94 11.00 0.04
CA GLY A 76 -18.46 10.78 1.37
C GLY A 76 -19.90 11.30 1.45
N ASP A 77 -20.80 10.50 2.03
CA ASP A 77 -22.13 10.94 2.44
C ASP A 77 -22.05 12.11 3.43
#